data_AF-A0A3D2I192-F1
#
_entry.id   AF-A0A3D2I192-F1
#
_cell.length_a   1.000
_cell.length_b   1.000
_cell.length_c   1.000
_cell.angle_alpha   90.00
_cell.angle_beta   90.00
_cell.angle_gamma   90.00
#
_symmetry.space_group_name_H-M   'P 1'
#
loop_
_entity.id
_entity.type
_entity.pdbx_description
1 polymer ?
#
loop_
_entity_poly.entity_id
_entity_poly.type
_entity_poly.pdbx_seq_one_letter_code
_entity_poly.pdbx_strand_id
1 'polypeptide(L)'
;MQNEAYQKLMDNLCDIVAEEQAKLGYMKEPIRLYYPLSSLNHFFGGDVSADEMQEKLSKFKSFAYDKFGEVEITHKGERFCFFLSERATEYVHENGGQNQFIFDLVALLAKHGTVMEEVEALFAKQKDAYEIEKMNHGEFDYMIHFVDSKDKYLYCFKDEGCHIIYHRFLPEDYEDLGL
;
A
#
# COMPACT_ATOMS: atom_id res chain seq x y z
N MET A 1 -20.06 5.23 -4.10
CA MET A 1 -20.81 6.15 -3.18
C MET A 1 -20.59 5.80 -1.69
N GLN A 2 -19.50 6.22 -1.05
CA GLN A 2 -19.11 5.91 0.34
C GLN A 2 -18.75 4.44 0.67
N ASN A 3 -19.65 3.45 0.51
CA ASN A 3 -19.30 2.04 0.80
C ASN A 3 -18.16 1.53 -0.09
N GLU A 4 -18.13 1.99 -1.35
CA GLU A 4 -17.03 1.69 -2.27
C GLU A 4 -15.71 2.35 -1.85
N ALA A 5 -15.74 3.58 -1.33
CA ALA A 5 -14.56 4.27 -0.83
C ALA A 5 -14.01 3.56 0.42
N TYR A 6 -14.91 3.13 1.32
CA TYR A 6 -14.53 2.29 2.47
C TYR A 6 -13.94 0.95 2.04
N GLN A 7 -14.51 0.31 1.02
CA GLN A 7 -13.94 -0.92 0.49
C GLN A 7 -12.52 -0.68 -0.07
N LYS A 8 -12.32 0.36 -0.87
CA LYS A 8 -10.99 0.73 -1.40
C LYS A 8 -9.97 1.02 -0.28
N LEU A 9 -10.37 1.77 0.74
CA LEU A 9 -9.52 2.07 1.90
C LEU A 9 -9.20 0.80 2.71
N MET A 10 -10.19 -0.08 2.92
CA MET A 10 -9.99 -1.33 3.64
C MET A 10 -9.08 -2.29 2.88
N ASP A 11 -9.21 -2.37 1.56
CA ASP A 11 -8.33 -3.17 0.71
C ASP A 11 -6.89 -2.63 0.76
N ASN A 12 -6.72 -1.30 0.68
CA ASN A 12 -5.40 -0.69 0.81
C ASN A 12 -4.77 -0.90 2.20
N LEU A 13 -5.56 -0.83 3.28
CA LEU A 13 -5.08 -1.18 4.63
C LEU A 13 -4.63 -2.63 4.70
N CYS A 14 -5.36 -3.57 4.10
CA CYS A 14 -4.93 -4.98 3.99
C CYS A 14 -3.61 -5.11 3.22
N ASP A 15 -3.46 -4.41 2.09
CA ASP A 15 -2.27 -4.46 1.27
C ASP A 15 -1.03 -3.91 2.00
N ILE A 16 -1.18 -2.82 2.76
CA ILE A 16 -0.09 -2.27 3.59
C ILE A 16 0.27 -3.24 4.72
N VAL A 17 -0.72 -3.80 5.42
CA VAL A 17 -0.47 -4.79 6.48
C VAL A 17 0.24 -6.02 5.91
N ALA A 18 -0.16 -6.51 4.73
CA ALA A 18 0.49 -7.65 4.07
C ALA A 18 1.95 -7.32 3.71
N GLU A 19 2.21 -6.12 3.22
CA GLU A 19 3.56 -5.64 2.92
C GLU A 19 4.42 -5.49 4.19
N GLU A 20 3.87 -4.98 5.29
CA GLU A 20 4.57 -4.95 6.59
C GLU A 20 4.90 -6.36 7.08
N GLN A 21 3.96 -7.30 6.98
CA GLN A 21 4.20 -8.72 7.34
C GLN A 21 5.25 -9.37 6.44
N ALA A 22 5.32 -9.01 5.16
CA ALA A 22 6.36 -9.48 4.26
C ALA A 22 7.75 -8.97 4.69
N LYS A 23 7.83 -7.71 5.13
CA LYS A 23 9.09 -7.05 5.55
C LYS A 23 9.57 -7.48 6.94
N LEU A 24 8.66 -7.59 7.90
CA LEU A 24 8.98 -7.75 9.32
C LEU A 24 8.63 -9.15 9.86
N GLY A 25 7.91 -9.96 9.08
CA GLY A 25 7.28 -11.19 9.55
C GLY A 25 5.90 -10.93 10.17
N TYR A 26 5.06 -11.96 10.19
CA TYR A 26 3.77 -11.90 10.86
C TYR A 26 3.94 -11.85 12.39
N MET A 27 3.26 -10.89 13.01
CA MET A 27 3.05 -10.83 14.45
C MET A 27 1.59 -10.51 14.75
N LYS A 28 0.99 -11.24 15.69
CA LYS A 28 -0.37 -10.99 16.17
C LYS A 28 -0.37 -9.82 17.14
N GLU A 29 -0.23 -8.62 16.62
CA GLU A 29 -0.14 -7.38 17.39
C GLU A 29 -0.96 -6.28 16.72
N PRO A 30 -1.44 -5.27 17.49
CA PRO A 30 -2.07 -4.10 16.91
C PRO A 30 -1.04 -3.21 16.20
N ILE A 31 -1.48 -2.52 15.14
CA ILE A 31 -0.61 -1.64 14.35
C ILE A 31 -1.18 -0.23 14.21
N ARG A 32 -0.33 0.72 13.81
CA ARG A 32 -0.73 2.09 13.50
C ARG A 32 -0.22 2.48 12.13
N LEU A 33 -1.15 2.79 11.22
CA LEU A 33 -0.86 3.26 9.88
C LEU A 33 -1.19 4.73 9.74
N TYR A 34 -0.35 5.48 9.02
CA TYR A 34 -0.49 6.92 8.87
C TYR A 34 -0.79 7.29 7.43
N TYR A 35 -1.81 8.12 7.24
CA TYR A 35 -2.25 8.59 5.93
C TYR A 35 -2.25 10.11 5.89
N PRO A 36 -1.77 10.73 4.79
CA PRO A 36 -2.05 12.13 4.54
C PRO A 36 -3.51 12.31 4.13
N LEU A 37 -4.05 13.51 4.34
CA LEU A 37 -5.40 13.88 3.92
C LEU A 37 -5.59 13.74 2.41
N SER A 38 -4.57 14.03 1.60
CA SER A 38 -4.62 13.90 0.13
C SER A 38 -4.97 12.47 -0.31
N SER A 39 -4.28 11.45 0.22
CA SER A 39 -4.58 10.04 -0.09
C SER A 39 -6.01 9.65 0.30
N LEU A 40 -6.50 10.14 1.45
CA LEU A 40 -7.89 9.93 1.85
C LEU A 40 -8.86 10.62 0.88
N ASN A 41 -8.56 11.85 0.49
CA ASN A 41 -9.32 12.59 -0.50
C ASN A 41 -9.43 11.84 -1.84
N HIS A 42 -8.37 11.17 -2.29
CA HIS A 42 -8.40 10.27 -3.45
C HIS A 42 -9.36 9.10 -3.27
N PHE A 43 -9.31 8.38 -2.14
CA PHE A 43 -10.24 7.28 -1.87
C PHE A 43 -11.72 7.71 -1.89
N PHE A 44 -12.01 8.91 -1.37
CA PHE A 44 -13.36 9.44 -1.26
C PHE A 44 -13.81 10.29 -2.46
N GLY A 45 -12.92 10.55 -3.43
CA GLY A 45 -13.20 11.32 -4.63
C GLY A 45 -13.60 12.77 -4.32
N GLY A 46 -12.80 13.48 -3.54
CA GLY A 46 -13.07 14.87 -3.18
C GLY A 46 -11.85 15.60 -2.66
N ASP A 47 -12.05 16.86 -2.27
CA ASP A 47 -11.03 17.71 -1.65
C ASP A 47 -11.68 18.35 -0.43
N VAL A 48 -11.65 17.63 0.70
CA VAL A 48 -12.26 18.08 1.95
C VAL A 48 -11.21 18.34 3.01
N SER A 49 -11.58 19.15 4.01
CA SER A 49 -10.74 19.39 5.18
C SER A 49 -10.57 18.14 6.05
N ALA A 50 -9.61 18.18 6.97
CA ALA A 50 -9.39 17.06 7.90
C ALA A 50 -10.61 16.78 8.78
N ASP A 51 -11.31 17.82 9.26
CA ASP A 51 -12.50 17.64 10.09
C ASP A 51 -13.64 16.97 9.30
N GLU A 52 -13.88 17.40 8.05
CA GLU A 52 -14.85 16.78 7.15
C GLU A 52 -14.47 15.34 6.79
N MET A 53 -13.17 15.06 6.61
CA MET A 53 -12.68 13.71 6.38
C MET A 53 -12.91 12.81 7.61
N GLN A 54 -12.68 13.32 8.82
CA GLN A 54 -12.98 12.61 10.06
C GLN A 54 -14.48 12.26 10.17
N GLU A 55 -15.37 13.16 9.76
CA GLU A 55 -16.80 12.89 9.67
C GLU A 55 -17.13 11.80 8.63
N LYS A 56 -16.52 11.88 7.43
CA LYS A 56 -16.66 10.86 6.38
C LYS A 56 -16.18 9.49 6.85
N LEU A 57 -15.17 9.40 7.72
CA LEU A 57 -14.62 8.17 8.27
C LEU A 57 -15.37 7.64 9.50
N SER A 58 -16.32 8.40 10.07
CA SER A 58 -17.03 8.06 11.32
C SER A 58 -17.69 6.68 11.34
N LYS A 59 -18.14 6.18 10.19
CA LYS A 59 -18.78 4.85 10.03
C LYS A 59 -17.83 3.76 9.55
N PHE A 60 -16.57 4.09 9.22
CA PHE A 60 -15.58 3.12 8.76
C PHE A 60 -15.33 2.02 9.79
N LYS A 61 -15.26 2.38 11.09
CA LYS A 61 -15.07 1.41 12.18
C LYS A 61 -16.15 0.33 12.20
N SER A 62 -17.41 0.69 11.93
CA SER A 62 -18.51 -0.26 11.89
C SER A 62 -18.52 -1.08 10.60
N PHE A 63 -18.10 -0.47 9.49
CA PHE A 63 -17.94 -1.15 8.21
C PHE A 63 -16.86 -2.23 8.26
N ALA A 64 -15.70 -1.95 8.88
CA ALA A 64 -14.56 -2.84 8.92
C ALA A 64 -14.58 -3.86 10.08
N TYR A 65 -15.51 -3.74 11.04
CA TYR A 65 -15.49 -4.48 12.31
C TYR A 65 -15.41 -6.01 12.13
N ASP A 66 -16.13 -6.56 11.16
CA ASP A 66 -16.16 -8.01 10.92
C ASP A 66 -14.80 -8.56 10.52
N LYS A 67 -13.93 -7.75 9.90
CA LYS A 67 -12.59 -8.15 9.48
C LYS A 67 -11.53 -7.68 10.47
N PHE A 68 -11.55 -6.41 10.82
CA PHE A 68 -10.49 -5.76 11.59
C PHE A 68 -10.72 -5.72 13.10
N GLY A 69 -11.93 -6.05 13.57
CA GLY A 69 -12.30 -5.83 14.95
C GLY A 69 -12.29 -4.34 15.30
N GLU A 70 -11.59 -3.99 16.38
CA GLU A 70 -11.49 -2.61 16.81
C GLU A 70 -10.60 -1.79 15.85
N VAL A 71 -11.14 -0.65 15.42
CA VAL A 71 -10.47 0.34 14.59
C VAL A 71 -10.70 1.71 15.21
N GLU A 72 -9.63 2.47 15.42
CA GLU A 72 -9.69 3.88 15.83
C GLU A 72 -9.04 4.76 14.77
N ILE A 73 -9.67 5.89 14.49
CA ILE A 73 -9.18 6.87 13.52
C ILE A 73 -9.11 8.21 14.22
N THR A 74 -7.90 8.77 14.28
CA THR A 74 -7.63 10.10 14.83
C THR A 74 -6.78 10.88 13.85
N HIS A 75 -6.71 12.20 13.99
CA HIS A 75 -5.83 13.02 13.16
C HIS A 75 -5.16 14.14 13.95
N LYS A 76 -4.03 14.63 13.42
CA LYS A 76 -3.37 15.86 13.85
C LYS A 76 -2.98 16.66 12.60
N GLY A 77 -3.66 17.78 12.38
CA GLY A 77 -3.59 18.49 11.10
C GLY A 77 -4.08 17.58 9.98
N GLU A 78 -3.31 17.49 8.89
CA GLU A 78 -3.63 16.69 7.70
C GLU A 78 -3.09 15.26 7.75
N ARG A 79 -2.66 14.77 8.93
CA ARG A 79 -2.18 13.40 9.11
C ARG A 79 -3.15 12.59 9.96
N PHE A 80 -3.67 11.50 9.40
CA PHE A 80 -4.57 10.57 10.04
C PHE A 80 -3.79 9.34 10.55
N CYS A 81 -4.10 8.90 11.76
CA CYS A 81 -3.61 7.67 12.37
C CYS A 81 -4.75 6.67 12.42
N PHE A 82 -4.58 5.54 11.74
CA PHE A 82 -5.44 4.38 11.78
C PHE A 82 -4.82 3.37 12.74
N PHE A 83 -5.44 3.19 13.90
CA PHE A 83 -5.16 2.06 14.76
C PHE A 83 -5.96 0.86 14.28
N LEU A 84 -5.29 -0.26 14.07
CA LEU A 84 -5.90 -1.55 13.74
C LEU A 84 -5.58 -2.55 14.84
N SER A 85 -6.59 -3.23 15.37
CA SER A 85 -6.39 -4.25 16.40
C SER A 85 -5.61 -5.48 15.89
N GLU A 86 -5.16 -6.34 16.81
CA GLU A 86 -4.52 -7.62 16.45
C GLU A 86 -5.41 -8.53 15.58
N ARG A 87 -6.74 -8.35 15.63
CA ARG A 87 -7.67 -9.09 14.76
C ARG A 87 -7.50 -8.68 13.29
N ALA A 88 -7.15 -7.43 13.02
CA ALA A 88 -6.87 -6.97 11.66
C ALA A 88 -5.60 -7.62 11.11
N THR A 89 -4.52 -7.67 11.90
CA THR A 89 -3.26 -8.29 11.47
C THR A 89 -3.40 -9.79 11.28
N GLU A 90 -4.12 -10.47 12.19
CA GLU A 90 -4.48 -11.89 12.03
C GLU A 90 -5.36 -12.13 10.80
N TYR A 91 -6.38 -11.30 10.58
CA TYR A 91 -7.24 -11.41 9.39
C TYR A 91 -6.43 -11.32 8.09
N VAL A 92 -5.51 -10.36 7.99
CA VAL A 92 -4.64 -10.22 6.81
C VAL A 92 -3.64 -11.37 6.71
N HIS A 93 -3.14 -11.91 7.82
CA HIS A 93 -2.28 -13.09 7.76
C HIS A 93 -3.01 -14.31 7.19
N GLU A 94 -4.25 -14.54 7.64
CA GLU A 94 -5.07 -15.69 7.24
C GLU A 94 -5.71 -15.54 5.85
N ASN A 95 -6.00 -14.30 5.42
CA ASN A 95 -6.80 -14.02 4.22
C ASN A 95 -6.07 -13.14 3.18
N GLY A 96 -4.99 -12.47 3.57
CA GLY A 96 -4.19 -11.55 2.75
C GLY A 96 -3.17 -12.23 1.85
N GLY A 97 -3.11 -13.58 1.85
CA GLY A 97 -2.37 -14.38 0.87
C GLY A 97 -2.83 -14.22 -0.59
N GLN A 98 -3.64 -13.20 -0.90
CA GLN A 98 -4.03 -12.85 -2.26
C GLN A 98 -2.93 -12.10 -3.03
N ASN A 99 -1.85 -11.65 -2.38
CA ASN A 99 -0.75 -11.00 -3.09
C ASN A 99 0.60 -11.66 -2.81
N GLN A 100 0.76 -12.94 -3.16
CA GLN A 100 2.05 -13.67 -3.05
C GLN A 100 3.21 -12.88 -3.70
N PHE A 101 2.91 -12.07 -4.70
CA PHE A 101 3.87 -11.19 -5.37
C PHE A 101 4.62 -10.26 -4.40
N ILE A 102 3.95 -9.60 -3.44
CA ILE A 102 4.65 -8.67 -2.54
C ILE A 102 5.63 -9.41 -1.61
N PHE A 103 5.28 -10.62 -1.18
CA PHE A 103 6.16 -11.48 -0.39
C PHE A 103 7.38 -11.92 -1.20
N ASP A 104 7.17 -12.34 -2.44
CA ASP A 104 8.26 -12.74 -3.33
C ASP A 104 9.18 -11.55 -3.66
N LEU A 105 8.63 -10.36 -3.86
CA LEU A 105 9.39 -9.14 -4.12
C LEU A 105 10.24 -8.75 -2.91
N VAL A 106 9.66 -8.71 -1.71
CA VAL A 106 10.40 -8.39 -0.48
C VAL A 106 11.49 -9.44 -0.22
N ALA A 107 11.19 -10.73 -0.40
CA ALA A 107 12.17 -11.80 -0.24
C ALA A 107 13.29 -11.74 -1.29
N LEU A 108 13.00 -11.27 -2.50
CA LEU A 108 14.00 -11.02 -3.53
C LEU A 108 14.93 -9.89 -3.12
N LEU A 109 14.38 -8.72 -2.75
CA LEU A 109 15.15 -7.52 -2.40
C LEU A 109 15.92 -7.64 -1.08
N ALA A 110 15.54 -8.58 -0.21
CA ALA A 110 16.30 -8.91 0.99
C ALA A 110 17.64 -9.60 0.70
N LYS A 111 17.87 -10.11 -0.52
CA LYS A 111 19.13 -10.78 -0.90
C LYS A 111 20.19 -9.73 -1.24
N HIS A 112 21.43 -10.01 -0.83
CA HIS A 112 22.56 -9.18 -1.22
C HIS A 112 22.87 -9.34 -2.72
N GLY A 113 23.11 -8.23 -3.40
CA GLY A 113 23.52 -8.22 -4.81
C GLY A 113 22.39 -8.49 -5.80
N THR A 114 21.12 -8.35 -5.38
CA THR A 114 19.98 -8.34 -6.30
C THR A 114 20.14 -7.23 -7.32
N VAL A 115 19.88 -7.57 -8.58
CA VAL A 115 19.93 -6.63 -9.72
C VAL A 115 18.55 -6.40 -10.32
N MET A 116 18.36 -5.29 -11.03
CA MET A 116 17.05 -4.91 -11.59
C MET A 116 16.51 -5.94 -12.59
N GLU A 117 17.36 -6.68 -13.30
CA GLU A 117 16.94 -7.76 -14.19
C GLU A 117 16.23 -8.89 -13.43
N GLU A 118 16.63 -9.18 -12.19
CA GLU A 118 15.92 -10.17 -11.36
C GLU A 118 14.58 -9.65 -10.87
N VAL A 119 14.49 -8.34 -10.58
CA VAL A 119 13.23 -7.68 -10.22
C VAL A 119 12.27 -7.73 -11.40
N GLU A 120 12.70 -7.31 -12.59
CA GLU A 120 11.87 -7.39 -13.80
C GLU A 120 11.45 -8.83 -14.12
N ALA A 121 12.36 -9.80 -13.96
CA ALA A 121 12.03 -11.21 -14.14
C ALA A 121 10.99 -11.73 -13.14
N LEU A 122 10.82 -11.09 -11.97
CA LEU A 122 9.74 -11.41 -11.03
C LEU A 122 8.37 -10.90 -11.53
N PHE A 123 8.32 -9.69 -12.10
CA PHE A 123 7.11 -9.16 -12.74
C PHE A 123 6.74 -10.00 -13.97
N ALA A 124 7.71 -10.35 -14.82
CA ALA A 124 7.49 -11.16 -16.02
C ALA A 124 6.97 -12.59 -15.76
N LYS A 125 7.11 -13.10 -14.54
CA LYS A 125 6.54 -14.40 -14.14
C LYS A 125 5.05 -14.32 -13.78
N GLN A 126 4.52 -13.13 -13.54
CA GLN A 126 3.11 -12.95 -13.23
C GLN A 126 2.25 -13.16 -14.47
N LYS A 127 0.95 -13.39 -14.26
CA LYS A 127 0.00 -13.61 -15.36
C LYS A 127 -0.42 -12.31 -16.04
N ASP A 128 -0.41 -11.22 -15.28
CA ASP A 128 -0.83 -9.92 -15.76
C ASP A 128 0.33 -9.28 -16.54
N ALA A 129 -0.01 -8.54 -17.60
CA ALA A 129 0.98 -7.76 -18.33
C ALA A 129 1.55 -6.66 -17.41
N TYR A 130 2.79 -6.24 -17.65
CA TYR A 130 3.43 -5.16 -16.92
C TYR A 130 4.11 -4.19 -17.88
N GLU A 131 4.24 -2.95 -17.43
CA GLU A 131 5.03 -1.93 -18.11
C GLU A 131 6.17 -1.49 -17.19
N ILE A 132 7.29 -1.13 -17.79
CA ILE A 132 8.48 -0.62 -17.11
C ILE A 132 8.92 0.68 -17.77
N GLU A 133 9.11 1.71 -16.96
CA GLU A 133 9.62 3.01 -17.37
C GLU A 133 10.94 3.30 -16.67
N LYS A 134 11.92 3.81 -17.41
CA LYS A 134 13.16 4.34 -16.84
C LYS A 134 12.98 5.82 -16.49
N MET A 135 13.22 6.14 -15.22
CA MET A 135 12.97 7.47 -14.67
C MET A 135 14.23 8.33 -14.72
N ASN A 136 14.07 9.65 -14.87
CA ASN A 136 15.18 10.60 -15.05
C ASN A 136 15.23 11.74 -14.02
N HIS A 137 14.39 11.72 -12.98
CA HIS A 137 14.33 12.78 -11.95
C HIS A 137 15.23 12.52 -10.73
N GLY A 138 15.96 11.40 -10.70
CA GLY A 138 17.04 11.12 -9.75
C GLY A 138 16.62 10.43 -8.45
N GLU A 139 15.34 10.53 -8.05
CA GLU A 139 14.82 9.88 -6.84
C GLU A 139 14.64 8.37 -7.00
N PHE A 140 14.12 7.95 -8.15
CA PHE A 140 13.97 6.55 -8.56
C PHE A 140 14.61 6.36 -9.94
N ASP A 141 15.02 5.14 -10.24
CA ASP A 141 15.63 4.80 -11.53
C ASP A 141 14.63 4.09 -12.45
N TYR A 142 13.68 3.34 -11.88
CA TYR A 142 12.67 2.59 -12.62
C TYR A 142 11.31 2.67 -11.93
N MET A 143 10.25 2.72 -12.73
CA MET A 143 8.87 2.50 -12.28
C MET A 143 8.30 1.31 -13.03
N ILE A 144 7.70 0.37 -12.31
CA ILE A 144 7.06 -0.82 -12.87
C ILE A 144 5.63 -0.91 -12.32
N HIS A 145 4.66 -1.20 -13.18
CA HIS A 145 3.29 -1.49 -12.75
C HIS A 145 2.65 -2.59 -13.60
N PHE A 146 1.65 -3.25 -13.05
CA PHE A 146 0.82 -4.18 -13.83
C PHE A 146 -0.25 -3.41 -14.62
N VAL A 147 -0.56 -3.88 -15.82
CA VAL A 147 -1.56 -3.31 -16.73
C VAL A 147 -2.88 -4.03 -16.54
N ASP A 148 -3.98 -3.28 -16.36
CA ASP A 148 -5.34 -3.81 -16.16
C ASP A 148 -5.45 -4.87 -15.05
N SER A 149 -4.59 -4.77 -14.03
CA SER A 149 -4.51 -5.72 -12.92
C SER A 149 -5.31 -5.27 -11.69
N LYS A 150 -5.56 -6.23 -10.79
CA LYS A 150 -6.03 -5.93 -9.44
C LYS A 150 -4.97 -5.23 -8.59
N ASP A 151 -3.70 -5.52 -8.86
CA ASP A 151 -2.59 -4.79 -8.26
C ASP A 151 -2.44 -3.47 -8.99
N LYS A 152 -2.82 -2.40 -8.31
CA LYS A 152 -2.99 -1.05 -8.87
C LYS A 152 -1.73 -0.20 -8.71
N TYR A 153 -0.72 -0.76 -8.06
CA TYR A 153 0.34 0.05 -7.50
C TYR A 153 1.47 0.29 -8.51
N LEU A 154 2.08 1.46 -8.40
CA LEU A 154 3.31 1.80 -9.09
C LEU A 154 4.48 1.49 -8.16
N TYR A 155 5.34 0.57 -8.60
CA TYR A 155 6.54 0.18 -7.88
C TYR A 155 7.72 0.98 -8.40
N CYS A 156 8.18 1.94 -7.59
CA CYS A 156 9.32 2.78 -7.91
C CYS A 156 10.57 2.23 -7.24
N PHE A 157 11.56 1.86 -8.04
CA PHE A 157 12.81 1.23 -7.62
C PHE A 157 13.98 2.19 -7.73
N LYS A 158 14.89 2.12 -6.77
CA LYS A 158 16.17 2.82 -6.80
C LYS A 158 17.30 1.82 -6.59
N ASP A 159 18.26 1.79 -7.51
CA ASP A 159 19.46 0.98 -7.40
C ASP A 159 20.56 1.81 -6.72
N GLU A 160 20.85 1.49 -5.45
CA GLU A 160 21.91 2.13 -4.67
C GLU A 160 23.29 1.45 -4.88
N GLY A 161 23.40 0.55 -5.87
CA GLY A 161 24.60 -0.17 -6.27
C GLY A 161 24.90 -1.41 -5.42
N CYS A 162 24.62 -1.38 -4.11
CA CYS A 162 24.73 -2.55 -3.22
C CYS A 162 23.37 -3.18 -2.89
N HIS A 163 22.30 -2.40 -2.95
CA HIS A 163 20.93 -2.78 -2.64
C HIS A 163 19.96 -2.04 -3.54
N ILE A 164 18.87 -2.71 -3.91
CA ILE A 164 17.72 -2.07 -4.55
C ILE A 164 16.69 -1.80 -3.46
N ILE A 165 16.28 -0.53 -3.34
CA ILE A 165 15.16 -0.12 -2.51
C ILE A 165 13.94 0.13 -3.39
N TYR A 166 12.76 0.03 -2.80
CA TYR A 166 11.51 0.32 -3.51
C TYR A 166 10.55 1.11 -2.63
N HIS A 167 9.75 1.93 -3.30
CA HIS A 167 8.52 2.50 -2.77
C HIS A 167 7.37 2.09 -3.66
N ARG A 168 6.18 2.02 -3.06
CA ARG A 168 4.97 1.64 -3.76
C ARG A 168 3.91 2.71 -3.53
N PHE A 169 3.30 3.17 -4.61
CA PHE A 169 2.33 4.26 -4.58
C PHE A 169 1.03 3.83 -5.26
N LEU A 170 -0.10 4.36 -4.80
CA LEU A 170 -1.30 4.37 -5.62
C LEU A 170 -1.10 5.38 -6.76
N PRO A 171 -1.75 5.20 -7.92
CA PRO A 171 -1.60 6.12 -9.06
C PRO A 171 -1.86 7.57 -8.68
N GLU A 172 -2.92 7.84 -7.93
CA GLU A 172 -3.30 9.19 -7.52
C GLU A 172 -2.29 9.81 -6.54
N ASP A 173 -1.74 9.00 -5.63
CA ASP A 173 -0.69 9.44 -4.70
C ASP A 173 0.64 9.69 -5.43
N TYR A 174 0.94 8.90 -6.47
CA TYR A 174 2.13 9.08 -7.30
C TYR A 174 2.05 10.40 -8.08
N GLU A 175 0.90 10.70 -8.68
CA GLU A 175 0.66 11.96 -9.41
C GLU A 175 0.87 13.20 -8.51
N ASP A 176 0.42 13.15 -7.25
CA ASP A 176 0.59 14.23 -6.28
C ASP A 176 2.06 14.54 -5.94
N LEU A 177 2.96 13.56 -6.07
CA LEU A 177 4.39 13.75 -5.80
C LEU A 177 5.09 14.55 -6.91
N GLY A 178 4.48 14.65 -8.10
CA GLY A 178 5.06 15.35 -9.25
C GLY A 178 6.35 14.69 -9.77
N LEU A 179 6.45 13.37 -9.65
CA LEU A 179 7.59 12.54 -10.07
C LEU A 179 7.52 12.14 -11.55
#